data_AF-A0A7R7JJP6-F1
#
_entry.id   AF-A0A7R7JJP6-F1
#
_cell.length_a   1.000
_cell.length_b   1.000
_cell.length_c   1.000
_cell.angle_alpha   90.00
_cell.angle_beta   90.00
_cell.angle_gamma   90.00
#
_symmetry.space_group_name_H-M   'P 1'
#
loop_
_entity.id
_entity.type
_entity.pdbx_description
1 polymer ?
#
loop_
_entity_poly.entity_id
_entity_poly.type
_entity_poly.pdbx_seq_one_letter_code
_entity_poly.pdbx_strand_id
1 'polypeptide(L)' 'MILPGARGVVTPHPGLALAGDGIRIDVPVALMERAATTGWAAANRLLTHFGLAGHPLQTVPTAGRSAALRWLARRAGRRR' A
#
# COMPACT_ATOMS: atom_id res chain seq x y z
N MET A 1 -3.68 12.19 -3.47
CA MET A 1 -5.13 12.09 -3.77
C MET A 1 -5.48 10.61 -3.97
N ILE A 2 -6.43 10.06 -3.22
CA ILE A 2 -6.97 8.70 -3.42
C ILE A 2 -8.35 8.91 -4.04
N LEU A 3 -8.57 8.44 -5.27
CA LEU A 3 -9.85 8.58 -5.96
C LEU A 3 -10.89 7.66 -5.29
N PRO A 4 -12.12 8.13 -5.01
CA PRO A 4 -13.18 7.26 -4.52
C PRO A 4 -13.47 6.16 -5.56
N GLY A 5 -13.38 4.89 -5.14
CA GLY A 5 -13.54 3.72 -6.02
C GLY A 5 -12.23 3.01 -6.43
N ALA A 6 -11.06 3.49 -5.99
CA ALA A 6 -9.78 2.86 -6.27
C ALA A 6 -9.75 1.38 -5.82
N ARG A 7 -9.56 0.47 -6.79
CA ARG A 7 -9.43 -0.97 -6.53
C ARG A 7 -8.08 -1.27 -5.88
N GLY A 8 -8.04 -2.31 -5.05
CA GLY A 8 -6.78 -2.83 -4.50
C GLY A 8 -6.04 -3.71 -5.50
N VAL A 9 -4.84 -4.13 -5.12
CA VAL A 9 -3.97 -5.01 -5.93
C VAL A 9 -4.61 -6.38 -6.20
N VAL A 10 -5.38 -6.90 -5.25
CA VAL A 10 -6.02 -8.22 -5.33
C VAL A 10 -7.33 -8.15 -6.11
N THR A 11 -7.52 -9.08 -7.04
CA THR A 11 -8.79 -9.28 -7.76
C THR A 11 -9.43 -10.62 -7.41
N PRO A 12 -10.69 -10.86 -7.78
CA PRO A 12 -11.32 -12.18 -7.62
C PRO A 12 -10.70 -13.28 -8.50
N HIS A 13 -9.85 -12.92 -9.47
CA HIS A 13 -9.29 -13.85 -10.45
C HIS A 13 -7.86 -14.18 -10.00
N PRO A 14 -7.54 -15.43 -9.62
CA PRO A 14 -6.26 -15.77 -8.97
C PRO A 14 -5.01 -15.40 -9.76
N GLY A 15 -5.07 -15.45 -11.10
CA GLY A 15 -3.97 -15.10 -12.00
C GLY A 15 -3.94 -13.63 -12.46
N LEU A 16 -4.78 -12.75 -11.89
CA LEU A 16 -4.89 -11.35 -12.30
C LEU A 16 -4.73 -10.42 -11.08
N ALA A 17 -3.77 -9.53 -11.14
CA ALA A 17 -3.52 -8.48 -10.16
C ALA A 17 -3.53 -7.10 -10.83
N LEU A 18 -3.88 -6.06 -10.07
CA LEU A 18 -3.89 -4.67 -10.55
C LEU A 18 -2.69 -3.89 -10.01
N ALA A 19 -2.13 -3.02 -10.86
CA ALA A 19 -1.07 -2.09 -10.50
C ALA A 19 -1.27 -0.75 -11.22
N GLY A 20 -0.66 0.32 -10.69
CA GLY A 20 -0.74 1.67 -11.23
C GLY A 20 -1.04 2.72 -10.17
N ASP A 21 -0.97 3.98 -10.58
CA ASP A 21 -1.20 5.15 -9.73
C ASP A 21 -2.67 5.33 -9.31
N GLY A 22 -3.60 4.71 -10.04
CA GLY A 22 -5.01 4.58 -9.65
C GLY A 22 -5.30 3.46 -8.64
N ILE A 23 -4.33 2.62 -8.30
CA ILE A 23 -4.52 1.46 -7.41
C ILE A 23 -4.25 1.83 -5.95
N ARG A 24 -5.15 1.40 -5.07
CA ARG A 24 -5.05 1.65 -3.64
C ARG A 24 -3.98 0.77 -3.01
N ILE A 25 -3.10 1.38 -2.22
CA ILE A 25 -2.10 0.69 -1.40
C ILE A 25 -1.90 1.43 -0.07
N ASP A 26 -1.68 0.67 1.01
CA ASP A 26 -1.63 1.18 2.39
C ASP A 26 -0.24 1.69 2.80
N VAL A 27 0.47 2.34 1.87
CA VAL A 27 1.78 2.96 2.11
C VAL A 27 1.80 4.40 1.59
N PRO A 28 2.57 5.30 2.21
CA PRO A 28 2.60 6.71 1.84
C PRO A 28 3.44 6.91 0.57
N VAL A 29 2.78 6.90 -0.59
CA VAL A 29 3.45 6.96 -1.89
C VAL A 29 2.91 8.06 -2.80
N ALA A 30 3.81 8.75 -3.50
CA ALA A 30 3.48 9.73 -4.55
C ALA A 30 3.15 9.06 -5.90
N LEU A 31 2.95 9.80 -7.00
CA LEU A 31 2.42 9.26 -8.27
C LEU A 31 3.28 8.10 -8.85
N MET A 32 4.52 8.39 -9.27
CA MET A 32 5.41 7.37 -9.87
C MET A 32 5.78 6.28 -8.87
N GLU A 33 5.98 6.66 -7.62
CA GLU A 33 6.25 5.73 -6.52
C GLU A 33 5.10 4.74 -6.34
N ARG A 34 3.85 5.20 -6.34
CA ARG A 34 2.67 4.35 -6.19
C ARG A 34 2.57 3.32 -7.30
N ALA A 35 2.80 3.72 -8.55
CA ALA A 35 2.80 2.80 -9.67
C ALA A 35 3.86 1.70 -9.49
N ALA A 36 5.07 2.06 -9.06
CA ALA A 36 6.14 1.09 -8.78
C ALA A 36 5.82 0.18 -7.59
N THR A 37 5.34 0.74 -6.47
CA THR A 37 4.99 -0.02 -5.26
C THR A 37 3.83 -0.99 -5.50
N THR A 38 2.78 -0.55 -6.20
CA THR A 38 1.63 -1.42 -6.55
C THR A 38 2.04 -2.48 -7.57
N GLY A 39 2.93 -2.18 -8.51
CA GLY A 39 3.53 -3.16 -9.41
C GLY A 39 4.28 -4.26 -8.65
N TRP A 40 5.09 -3.89 -7.67
CA TRP A 40 5.80 -4.86 -6.83
C TRP A 40 4.85 -5.72 -5.98
N ALA A 41 3.82 -5.10 -5.40
CA ALA A 41 2.78 -5.83 -4.66
C ALA A 41 2.01 -6.80 -5.57
N ALA A 42 1.69 -6.40 -6.80
CA ALA A 42 1.03 -7.24 -7.80
C ALA A 42 1.90 -8.43 -8.22
N ALA A 43 3.20 -8.19 -8.47
CA ALA A 43 4.15 -9.24 -8.78
C ALA A 43 4.25 -10.26 -7.63
N ASN A 44 4.39 -9.81 -6.38
CA ASN A 44 4.41 -10.70 -5.22
C ASN A 44 3.12 -11.50 -5.06
N ARG A 45 1.96 -10.91 -5.38
CA ARG A 45 0.68 -11.63 -5.34
C ARG A 45 0.66 -12.78 -6.34
N LEU A 46 1.16 -12.55 -7.57
CA LEU A 46 1.26 -13.58 -8.61
C LEU A 46 2.31 -14.64 -8.26
N LEU A 47 3.49 -14.23 -7.79
CA LEU A 47 4.53 -15.16 -7.30
C LEU A 47 3.97 -16.09 -6.22
N THR A 48 3.27 -15.53 -5.23
CA THR A 48 2.61 -16.31 -4.18
C THR A 48 1.56 -17.27 -4.75
N HIS A 49 0.78 -16.84 -5.76
CA HIS A 49 -0.20 -17.70 -6.42
C HIS A 49 0.45 -18.91 -7.12
N PHE A 50 1.63 -18.72 -7.72
CA PHE A 50 2.42 -19.79 -8.33
C PHE A 50 3.32 -20.57 -7.36
N GLY A 51 3.22 -20.31 -6.04
CA GLY A 51 4.04 -20.98 -5.03
C GLY A 51 5.51 -20.52 -5.01
N LEU A 52 5.82 -19.37 -5.60
CA LEU A 52 7.15 -18.78 -5.66
C LEU A 52 7.37 -17.78 -4.52
N ALA A 53 8.62 -17.60 -4.11
CA ALA A 53 8.99 -16.62 -3.10
C ALA A 53 8.74 -15.19 -3.59
N GLY A 54 8.12 -14.37 -2.73
CA GLY A 54 7.96 -12.93 -2.97
C GLY A 54 9.20 -12.13 -2.54
N HIS A 55 9.20 -10.84 -2.86
CA HIS A 55 10.29 -9.93 -2.54
C HIS A 55 9.81 -8.83 -1.57
N PRO A 56 10.57 -8.51 -0.50
CA PRO A 56 10.13 -7.51 0.46
C PRO A 56 9.96 -6.14 -0.19
N LEU A 57 8.88 -5.44 0.18
CA LEU A 57 8.65 -4.04 -0.17
C LEU A 57 9.16 -3.18 0.99
N GLN A 58 10.20 -2.38 0.75
CA GLN A 58 10.72 -1.46 1.76
C GLN A 58 10.05 -0.10 1.62
N THR A 59 9.47 0.39 2.71
CA THR A 59 8.83 1.72 2.74
C THR A 59 9.28 2.50 3.96
N VAL A 60 9.06 3.81 3.92
CA VAL A 60 9.21 4.64 5.12
C VAL A 60 8.20 4.20 6.21
N PRO A 61 8.50 4.42 7.50
CA PRO A 61 7.55 4.16 8.57
C PRO A 61 6.24 4.91 8.36
N THR A 62 5.11 4.21 8.52
CA THR A 62 3.76 4.79 8.38
C THR A 62 3.30 5.55 9.62
N ALA A 63 4.15 5.65 10.65
CA ALA A 63 3.91 6.41 11.87
C ALA A 63 5.13 7.26 12.24
N GLY A 64 4.90 8.44 12.83
CA GLY A 64 5.97 9.32 13.30
C GLY A 64 6.89 8.64 14.31
N ARG A 65 8.20 8.93 14.26
CA ARG A 65 9.21 8.25 15.10
C ARG A 65 9.13 8.63 16.59
N SER A 66 8.63 9.83 16.91
CA SER A 66 8.46 10.30 18.30
C SER A 66 7.19 9.75 18.97
N ALA A 67 7.34 9.08 20.11
CA ALA A 67 6.22 8.56 20.89
C ALA A 67 5.27 9.67 21.39
N ALA A 68 5.83 10.81 21.81
CA ALA A 68 5.05 11.96 22.26
C ALA A 68 4.19 12.54 21.12
N LEU A 69 4.77 12.73 19.93
CA LEU A 69 4.03 13.23 18.77
C LEU A 69 2.97 12.24 18.29
N ARG A 70 3.25 10.93 18.32
CA ARG A 70 2.23 9.90 18.02
C ARG A 70 1.06 9.96 18.99
N TRP A 71 1.32 10.13 20.29
CA TRP A 71 0.28 10.22 21.30
C TRP A 71 -0.59 11.47 21.10
N LEU A 72 0.03 12.62 20.85
CA LEU A 72 -0.68 13.87 20.55
C LEU A 72 -1.55 13.74 19.29
N ALA A 73 -1.01 13.19 18.20
CA ALA A 73 -1.75 13.00 16.95
C ALA A 73 -2.98 12.08 17.12
N ARG A 74 -2.86 10.99 17.89
CA ARG A 74 -3.98 10.10 18.23
C ARG A 74 -5.06 10.81 19.06
N ARG A 75 -4.65 11.70 19.99
CA ARG A 75 -5.58 12.46 20.84
C ARG A 75 -6.29 13.56 20.06
N ALA A 76 -5.61 14.19 19.09
CA ALA A 76 -6.20 15.16 18.17
C ALA A 76 -7.20 14.51 17.20
N GLY A 77 -6.90 13.32 16.66
CA GLY A 77 -7.79 12.59 15.75
C GLY A 77 -9.10 12.08 16.36
N ARG A 78 -9.17 11.90 17.69
CA ARG A 78 -10.40 11.51 18.42
C ARG A 78 -11.37 12.68 18.68
N ARG A 79 -10.97 13.92 18.35
CA ARG A 79 -11.81 15.12 18.52
C ARG A 79 -12.53 15.55 17.22
N ARG A 80 -12.42 14.76 16.15
CA ARG A 80 -13.18 14.87 14.91
C ARG A 80 -14.14 13.69 14.83
#